data_AF-A0A662VFU5-F1
#
_entry.id   AF-A0A662VFU5-F1
#
_cell.length_a   1.000
_cell.length_b   1.000
_cell.length_c   1.000
_cell.angle_alpha   90.00
_cell.angle_beta   90.00
_cell.angle_gamma   90.00
#
_symmetry.space_group_name_H-M   'P 1'
#
loop_
_entity.id
_entity.type
_entity.pdbx_description
1 polymer ?
#
loop_
_entity_poly.entity_id
_entity_poly.type
_entity_poly.pdbx_seq_one_letter_code
_entity_poly.pdbx_strand_id
1 'polypeptide(L)'
;MDSYFLNLEAWVKRQEEVKESFKKAEENYENLDRLALILLSRQAFQHMIRTIEAFDQWLKEPMVISHMPREMLVELWSKLRIIFYQLLELDIEHTSKFSEHIKKLAEEGKLNPILTIGKKEKEARRFQISTSI
;
A
#
# COMPACT_ATOMS: atom_id res chain seq x y z
N MET A 1 -26.96 -9.36 18.58
CA MET A 1 -25.79 -10.05 19.17
C MET A 1 -25.33 -11.16 18.24
N ASP A 2 -26.19 -12.13 17.90
CA ASP A 2 -25.83 -13.23 16.99
C ASP A 2 -25.34 -12.77 15.60
N SER A 3 -25.98 -11.75 15.03
CA SER A 3 -25.53 -11.15 13.77
C SER A 3 -24.14 -10.50 13.85
N TYR A 4 -23.72 -9.98 15.01
CA TYR A 4 -22.40 -9.40 15.20
C TYR A 4 -21.31 -10.48 15.23
N PHE A 5 -21.54 -11.58 15.95
CA PHE A 5 -20.60 -12.71 15.99
C PHE A 5 -20.46 -13.40 14.62
N LEU A 6 -21.56 -13.60 13.90
CA LEU A 6 -21.54 -14.14 12.53
C LEU A 6 -20.76 -13.23 11.56
N ASN A 7 -20.85 -11.91 11.74
CA ASN A 7 -20.09 -10.96 10.92
C ASN A 7 -18.59 -11.03 11.18
N LEU A 8 -18.17 -11.23 12.45
CA LEU A 8 -16.76 -11.40 12.81
C LEU A 8 -16.18 -12.70 12.22
N GLU A 9 -16.89 -13.82 12.36
CA GLU A 9 -16.46 -15.11 11.79
C GLU A 9 -16.36 -15.06 10.26
N ALA A 10 -17.37 -14.48 9.59
CA ALA A 10 -17.37 -14.31 8.15
C ALA A 10 -16.25 -13.37 7.66
N TRP A 11 -15.82 -12.42 8.49
CA TRP A 11 -14.69 -11.55 8.18
C TRP A 11 -13.36 -12.30 8.30
N VAL A 12 -13.15 -13.08 9.37
CA VAL A 12 -11.95 -13.92 9.54
C VAL A 12 -11.80 -14.88 8.37
N LYS A 13 -12.87 -15.61 8.01
CA LYS A 13 -12.86 -16.55 6.89
C LYS A 13 -12.46 -15.88 5.57
N ARG A 14 -12.96 -14.68 5.30
CA ARG A 14 -12.59 -13.91 4.09
C ARG A 14 -11.10 -13.53 4.08
N GLN A 15 -10.52 -13.17 5.23
CA GLN A 15 -9.09 -12.88 5.31
C GLN A 15 -8.23 -14.13 5.03
N GLU A 16 -8.67 -15.30 5.51
CA GLU A 16 -8.00 -16.58 5.22
C GLU A 16 -8.04 -16.95 3.73
N GLU A 17 -9.19 -16.79 3.09
CA GLU A 17 -9.35 -17.04 1.64
C GLU A 17 -8.45 -16.13 0.79
N VAL A 18 -8.38 -14.85 1.13
CA VAL A 18 -7.48 -13.89 0.46
C VAL A 18 -6.02 -14.29 0.67
N LYS A 19 -5.63 -14.63 1.90
CA LYS A 19 -4.26 -15.06 2.22
C LYS A 19 -3.83 -16.28 1.39
N GLU A 20 -4.68 -17.30 1.30
CA GLU A 20 -4.37 -18.50 0.50
C GLU A 20 -4.34 -18.22 -1.01
N SER A 21 -5.15 -17.27 -1.48
CA SER A 21 -5.11 -16.85 -2.89
C SER A 21 -3.81 -16.13 -3.22
N PHE A 22 -3.31 -15.25 -2.34
CA PHE A 22 -2.03 -14.56 -2.55
C PHE A 22 -0.84 -15.51 -2.54
N LYS A 23 -0.78 -16.47 -1.60
CA LYS A 23 0.29 -17.48 -1.56
C LYS A 23 0.41 -18.26 -2.87
N LYS A 24 -0.72 -18.58 -3.51
CA LYS A 24 -0.74 -19.26 -4.81
C LYS A 24 -0.33 -18.31 -5.94
N ALA A 25 -0.79 -17.06 -5.91
CA ALA A 25 -0.48 -16.08 -6.94
C ALA A 25 0.99 -15.64 -6.96
N GLU A 26 1.67 -15.68 -5.81
CA GLU A 26 3.10 -15.38 -5.68
C GLU A 26 4.01 -16.61 -5.75
N GLU A 27 3.45 -17.79 -6.06
CA GLU A 27 4.25 -19.00 -6.23
C GLU A 27 5.27 -18.79 -7.36
N ASN A 28 6.55 -18.99 -7.05
CA ASN A 28 7.66 -18.71 -7.97
C ASN A 28 7.72 -17.24 -8.46
N TYR A 29 7.34 -16.26 -7.62
CA TYR A 29 7.33 -14.84 -8.01
C TYR A 29 8.66 -14.33 -8.59
N GLU A 30 9.78 -14.93 -8.19
CA GLU A 30 11.13 -14.61 -8.70
C GLU A 30 11.28 -14.84 -10.21
N ASN A 31 10.46 -15.73 -10.79
CA ASN A 31 10.47 -16.06 -12.22
C ASN A 31 9.43 -15.26 -13.03
N LEU A 32 8.66 -14.38 -12.39
CA LEU A 32 7.62 -13.59 -13.06
C LEU A 32 8.22 -12.45 -13.88
N ASP A 33 7.55 -12.10 -14.98
CA ASP A 33 7.93 -10.93 -15.77
C ASP A 33 7.61 -9.61 -15.03
N ARG A 34 8.13 -8.49 -15.57
CA ARG A 34 7.95 -7.16 -14.98
C ARG A 34 6.47 -6.77 -14.83
N LEU A 35 5.62 -7.11 -15.79
CA LEU A 35 4.20 -6.74 -15.74
C LEU A 35 3.48 -7.53 -14.65
N ALA A 36 3.75 -8.83 -14.54
CA ALA A 36 3.21 -9.70 -13.52
C ALA A 36 3.59 -9.21 -12.10
N LEU A 37 4.86 -8.85 -11.88
CA LEU A 37 5.31 -8.28 -10.60
C LEU A 37 4.57 -6.98 -10.26
N ILE A 38 4.40 -6.07 -11.23
CA ILE A 38 3.63 -4.83 -11.04
C ILE A 38 2.18 -5.13 -10.66
N LEU A 39 1.53 -6.08 -11.35
CA LEU A 39 0.14 -6.45 -11.09
C LEU A 39 -0.02 -7.09 -9.71
N LEU A 40 0.89 -7.98 -9.33
CA LEU A 40 0.91 -8.63 -8.01
C LEU A 40 1.05 -7.60 -6.90
N SER A 41 2.03 -6.68 -7.00
CA SER A 41 2.21 -5.61 -6.02
C SER A 41 0.99 -4.70 -5.92
N ARG A 42 0.38 -4.33 -7.05
CA ARG A 42 -0.84 -3.48 -7.06
C ARG A 42 -2.02 -4.16 -6.38
N GLN A 43 -2.22 -5.45 -6.63
CA GLN A 43 -3.26 -6.22 -5.95
C GLN A 43 -2.99 -6.28 -4.45
N ALA A 44 -1.75 -6.58 -4.04
CA ALA A 44 -1.37 -6.60 -2.62
C ALA A 44 -1.70 -5.26 -1.93
N PHE A 45 -1.28 -4.13 -2.51
CA PHE A 45 -1.62 -2.80 -1.97
C PHE A 45 -3.13 -2.54 -1.90
N GLN A 46 -3.89 -2.89 -2.94
CA GLN A 46 -5.35 -2.71 -2.91
C GLN A 46 -6.01 -3.51 -1.78
N HIS A 47 -5.56 -4.74 -1.56
CA HIS A 47 -6.05 -5.56 -0.45
C HIS A 47 -5.62 -5.00 0.91
N MET A 48 -4.36 -4.57 1.06
CA MET A 48 -3.87 -3.92 2.29
C MET A 48 -4.68 -2.67 2.63
N ILE A 49 -4.93 -1.79 1.66
CA ILE A 49 -5.72 -0.56 1.87
C ILE A 49 -7.10 -0.90 2.43
N ARG A 50 -7.82 -1.82 1.78
CA ARG A 50 -9.16 -2.24 2.23
C ARG A 50 -9.14 -2.85 3.62
N THR A 51 -8.14 -3.65 3.95
CA THR A 51 -8.00 -4.25 5.27
C THR A 51 -7.71 -3.19 6.33
N ILE A 52 -6.81 -2.25 6.05
CA ILE A 52 -6.50 -1.13 6.96
C ILE A 52 -7.73 -0.25 7.18
N GLU A 53 -8.46 0.10 6.12
CA GLU A 53 -9.71 0.87 6.21
C GLU A 53 -10.75 0.14 7.06
N ALA A 54 -10.93 -1.16 6.86
CA ALA A 54 -11.86 -1.96 7.66
C ALA A 54 -11.47 -2.00 9.15
N PHE A 55 -10.18 -2.17 9.45
CA PHE A 55 -9.68 -2.12 10.83
C PHE A 55 -9.88 -0.74 11.48
N ASP A 56 -9.61 0.34 10.75
CA ASP A 56 -9.85 1.71 11.22
C ASP A 56 -11.34 1.97 11.49
N GLN A 57 -12.23 1.48 10.64
CA GLN A 57 -13.68 1.56 10.89
C GLN A 57 -14.10 0.72 12.10
N TRP A 58 -13.58 -0.50 12.25
CA TRP A 58 -13.87 -1.35 13.40
C TRP A 58 -13.45 -0.69 14.72
N LEU A 59 -12.30 -0.01 14.76
CA LEU A 59 -11.85 0.74 15.93
C LEU A 59 -12.75 1.93 16.30
N LYS A 60 -13.58 2.41 15.37
CA LYS A 60 -14.57 3.47 15.59
C LYS A 60 -15.91 2.93 16.09
N GLU A 61 -16.13 1.62 16.11
CA GLU A 61 -17.39 1.04 16.55
C GLU A 61 -17.61 1.28 18.06
N PRO A 62 -18.83 1.69 18.50
CA PRO A 62 -19.10 1.97 19.90
C PRO A 62 -18.79 0.80 20.85
N MET A 63 -19.02 -0.44 20.39
CA MET A 63 -18.72 -1.63 21.19
C MET A 63 -17.22 -1.76 21.46
N VAL A 64 -16.38 -1.46 20.47
CA VAL A 64 -14.92 -1.48 20.60
C VAL A 64 -14.45 -0.35 21.50
N ILE A 65 -14.92 0.88 21.26
CA ILE A 65 -14.53 2.05 22.05
C ILE A 65 -14.90 1.88 23.52
N SER A 66 -16.09 1.37 23.82
CA SER A 66 -16.61 1.31 25.19
C SER A 66 -16.14 0.09 25.98
N HIS A 67 -15.76 -1.01 25.31
CA HIS A 67 -15.54 -2.29 26.00
C HIS A 67 -14.20 -2.96 25.72
N MET A 68 -13.41 -2.48 24.75
CA MET A 68 -12.11 -3.10 24.48
C MET A 68 -11.13 -2.84 25.65
N PRO A 69 -10.60 -3.90 26.29
CA PRO A 69 -9.63 -3.74 27.36
C PRO A 69 -8.36 -3.06 26.87
N ARG A 70 -7.70 -2.31 27.76
CA ARG A 70 -6.46 -1.59 27.45
C ARG A 70 -5.36 -2.54 26.98
N GLU A 71 -5.26 -3.72 27.56
CA GLU A 71 -4.25 -4.73 27.24
C GLU A 71 -4.36 -5.15 25.77
N MET A 72 -5.58 -5.31 25.26
CA MET A 72 -5.84 -5.62 23.85
C MET A 72 -5.44 -4.46 22.93
N LEU A 73 -5.68 -3.22 23.33
CA LEU A 73 -5.25 -2.04 22.57
C LEU A 73 -3.73 -1.90 22.53
N VAL A 74 -3.04 -2.20 23.64
CA VAL A 74 -1.58 -2.20 23.70
C VAL A 74 -1.00 -3.29 22.80
N GLU A 75 -1.58 -4.49 22.83
CA GLU A 75 -1.17 -5.58 21.93
C GLU A 75 -1.39 -5.18 20.47
N LEU A 76 -2.57 -4.66 20.13
CA LEU A 76 -2.91 -4.18 18.79
C LEU A 76 -1.91 -3.14 18.29
N TRP A 77 -1.62 -2.12 19.10
CA TRP A 77 -0.65 -1.08 18.75
C TRP A 77 0.75 -1.64 18.54
N SER A 78 1.18 -2.59 19.40
CA SER A 78 2.51 -3.18 19.30
C SER A 78 2.74 -3.89 17.97
N LYS A 79 1.71 -4.53 17.41
CA LYS A 79 1.73 -5.17 16.09
C LYS A 79 1.54 -4.17 14.96
N LEU A 80 0.57 -3.24 15.08
CA LEU A 80 0.26 -2.23 14.07
C LEU A 80 1.48 -1.37 13.72
N ARG A 81 2.21 -0.91 14.74
CA ARG A 81 3.38 -0.05 14.52
C ARG A 81 4.49 -0.74 13.72
N ILE A 82 4.63 -2.07 13.83
CA ILE A 82 5.62 -2.84 13.05
C ILE A 82 5.27 -2.76 11.56
N ILE A 83 4.01 -3.04 11.23
CA ILE A 83 3.51 -2.96 9.85
C ILE A 83 3.64 -1.53 9.31
N PHE A 84 3.31 -0.53 10.15
CA PHE A 84 3.42 0.88 9.79
C PHE A 84 4.87 1.28 9.44
N TYR A 85 5.84 0.97 10.29
CA TYR A 85 7.23 1.30 10.02
C TYR A 85 7.79 0.51 8.83
N GLN A 86 7.44 -0.77 8.68
CA GLN A 86 7.84 -1.57 7.51
C GLN A 86 7.30 -0.98 6.20
N LEU A 87 6.07 -0.46 6.19
CA LEU A 87 5.51 0.22 5.02
C LEU A 87 6.25 1.52 4.68
N LEU A 88 6.60 2.31 5.70
CA LEU A 88 7.39 3.54 5.51
C LEU A 88 8.80 3.23 4.99
N GLU A 89 9.46 2.23 5.55
CA GLU A 89 10.78 1.78 5.11
C GLU A 89 10.74 1.30 3.65
N LEU A 90 9.74 0.51 3.29
CA LEU A 90 9.51 0.06 1.90
C LEU A 90 9.38 1.25 0.94
N ASP A 91 8.55 2.25 1.28
CA ASP A 91 8.37 3.44 0.44
C ASP A 91 9.66 4.23 0.28
N ILE A 92 10.35 4.51 1.39
CA ILE A 92 11.61 5.26 1.40
C ILE A 92 12.64 4.54 0.53
N GLU A 93 12.82 3.24 0.74
CA GLU A 93 13.83 2.45 0.04
C GLU A 93 13.56 2.37 -1.47
N HIS A 94 12.34 1.97 -1.86
CA HIS A 94 12.02 1.77 -3.27
C HIS A 94 11.91 3.08 -4.04
N THR A 95 11.35 4.13 -3.44
CA THR A 95 11.27 5.45 -4.07
C THR A 95 12.66 6.07 -4.24
N SER A 96 13.54 5.92 -3.25
CA SER A 96 14.92 6.40 -3.35
C SER A 96 15.72 5.64 -4.41
N LYS A 97 15.69 4.30 -4.38
CA LYS A 97 16.36 3.45 -5.39
C LYS A 97 15.86 3.74 -6.80
N PHE A 98 14.55 3.92 -6.98
CA PHE A 98 13.98 4.24 -8.29
C PHE A 98 14.38 5.64 -8.76
N SER A 99 14.42 6.63 -7.86
CA SER A 99 14.93 7.97 -8.15
C SER A 99 16.38 7.93 -8.66
N GLU A 100 17.27 7.21 -7.98
CA GLU A 100 18.66 7.02 -8.41
C GLU A 100 18.76 6.32 -9.76
N HIS A 101 17.98 5.25 -9.96
CA HIS A 101 17.94 4.54 -11.22
C HIS A 101 17.51 5.44 -12.40
N ILE A 102 16.47 6.27 -12.20
CA ILE A 102 15.98 7.19 -13.21
C ILE A 102 16.99 8.29 -13.52
N LYS A 103 17.71 8.82 -12.52
CA LYS A 103 18.79 9.80 -12.74
C LYS A 103 19.89 9.21 -13.63
N LYS A 104 20.34 7.99 -13.31
CA LYS A 104 21.33 7.26 -14.11
C LYS A 104 20.87 7.04 -15.56
N LEU A 105 19.62 6.62 -15.76
CA LEU A 105 19.06 6.48 -17.11
C LEU A 105 18.99 7.81 -17.88
N ALA A 106 18.77 8.92 -17.18
CA ALA A 106 18.75 10.25 -17.77
C ALA A 106 20.15 10.65 -18.27
N GLU A 107 21.17 10.46 -17.44
CA GLU A 107 22.57 10.72 -17.75
C GLU A 107 23.06 9.86 -18.92
N GLU A 108 22.60 8.60 -18.99
CA GLU A 108 22.92 7.67 -20.07
C GLU A 108 22.11 7.91 -21.36
N GLY A 109 21.18 8.86 -21.37
CA GLY A 109 20.31 9.13 -22.53
C GLY A 109 19.33 8.00 -22.87
N LYS A 110 19.08 7.09 -21.92
CA LYS A 110 18.24 5.88 -22.10
C LYS A 110 16.79 6.07 -21.62
N LEU A 111 16.43 7.26 -21.15
CA LEU A 111 15.04 7.55 -20.78
C LEU A 111 14.14 7.56 -22.01
N ASN A 112 13.02 6.86 -21.92
CA ASN A 112 12.01 6.85 -22.98
C ASN A 112 11.49 8.29 -23.22
N PRO A 113 11.67 8.86 -24.42
CA PRO A 113 11.26 10.23 -24.74
C PRO A 113 9.77 10.49 -24.53
N ILE A 114 8.91 9.49 -24.79
CA ILE A 114 7.45 9.63 -24.65
C ILE A 114 7.07 9.89 -23.19
N LEU A 115 7.78 9.27 -22.25
CA LEU A 115 7.52 9.43 -20.82
C LEU A 115 8.09 10.75 -20.25
N THR A 116 8.99 11.42 -20.97
CA THR A 116 9.62 12.68 -20.51
C THR A 116 8.98 13.93 -21.12
N ILE A 117 8.27 13.82 -22.25
CA ILE A 117 7.53 14.92 -22.88
C ILE A 117 6.52 15.56 -21.91
N GLY A 118 5.79 14.74 -21.14
CA GLY A 118 4.77 15.24 -20.19
C GLY A 118 5.32 15.92 -18.93
N LYS A 119 6.60 15.77 -18.58
CA LYS A 119 7.22 16.47 -17.43
C LYS A 119 7.62 17.90 -17.79
N LYS A 120 8.18 18.13 -18.99
CA LYS A 120 8.53 19.48 -19.47
C LYS A 120 7.32 20.41 -19.54
N GLU A 121 6.16 19.90 -19.95
CA GLU A 121 4.92 20.68 -19.99
C GLU A 121 4.35 21.00 -18.60
N LYS A 122 4.48 20.09 -17.63
CA LYS A 122 3.99 20.32 -16.26
C LYS A 122 4.88 21.25 -15.44
N GLU A 123 6.21 21.19 -15.63
CA GLU A 123 7.14 22.15 -15.01
C GLU A 123 6.97 23.56 -15.60
N ALA A 124 6.80 23.69 -16.93
CA ALA A 124 6.52 24.97 -17.58
C ALA A 124 5.20 25.62 -17.08
N ARG A 125 4.15 24.81 -16.86
CA ARG A 125 2.87 25.31 -16.32
C ARG A 125 2.95 25.70 -14.84
N ARG A 126 3.77 25.03 -14.02
CA ARG A 126 3.95 25.39 -12.60
C ARG A 126 4.70 26.72 -12.43
N PHE A 127 5.67 27.02 -13.30
CA PHE A 127 6.39 28.31 -13.28
C PHE A 127 5.55 29.49 -13.80
N GLN A 128 4.62 29.26 -14.73
CA GLN A 128 3.71 30.31 -15.22
C GLN A 128 2.67 30.74 -14.18
N ILE A 129 2.21 29.82 -13.32
CA ILE A 129 1.21 30.14 -12.29
C ILE A 129 1.83 30.94 -11.14
N SER A 130 3.12 30.76 -10.81
CA SER A 130 3.75 31.49 -9.69
C SER A 130 4.25 32.91 -10.02
N THR A 131 4.12 33.35 -11.28
CA THR A 131 4.48 34.73 -11.71
C THR A 131 3.29 35.62 -12.00
N SER A 132 2.07 35.16 -11.71
CA SER A 132 0.85 35.96 -11.86
C SER A 132 0.23 36.24 -10.48
N ILE A 133 0.75 37.31 -9.86
CA ILE A 133 0.21 38.14 -8.75
C ILE A 133 0.10 37.46 -7.38
#